data_AF-A0A6G9YCP5-F1
#
_entry.id   AF-A0A6G9YCP5-F1
#
_cell.length_a   1.000
_cell.length_b   1.000
_cell.length_c   1.000
_cell.angle_alpha   90.00
_cell.angle_beta   90.00
_cell.angle_gamma   90.00
#
_symmetry.space_group_name_H-M   'P 1'
#
loop_
_entity.id
_entity.type
_entity.pdbx_description
1 polymer ?
#
loop_
_entity_poly.entity_id
_entity_poly.type
_entity_poly.pdbx_seq_one_letter_code
_entity_poly.pdbx_strand_id
1 'polypeptide(L)'
;MSRRTTLTLTDREEEALAVFADKRGPEWVLLQLIAAELGYELTETSSEATVLRVLMAAGLQQLRDRILDRGYEQMARMMEEDEEFKDWPAESAEFLRQYAEDVDRDMPA
;
A
#
# COMPACT_ATOMS: atom_id res chain seq x y z
N MET A 1 -13.60 5.97 -21.13
CA MET A 1 -14.70 5.03 -21.42
C MET A 1 -15.36 4.65 -20.10
N SER A 2 -16.66 4.90 -19.94
CA SER A 2 -17.40 4.53 -18.72
C SER A 2 -18.17 3.23 -18.99
N ARG A 3 -18.03 2.23 -18.12
CA ARG A 3 -18.83 0.99 -18.15
C ARG A 3 -19.88 1.07 -17.05
N ARG A 4 -21.14 0.81 -17.40
CA ARG A 4 -22.22 0.72 -16.41
C ARG A 4 -22.18 -0.66 -15.74
N THR A 5 -22.09 -0.66 -14.42
CA THR A 5 -22.14 -1.86 -13.58
C THR A 5 -23.26 -1.67 -12.56
N THR A 6 -24.12 -2.67 -12.42
CA THR A 6 -25.11 -2.73 -11.34
C THR A 6 -24.58 -3.71 -10.29
N LEU A 7 -24.67 -3.32 -9.02
CA LEU A 7 -24.25 -4.13 -7.88
C LEU A 7 -25.47 -4.30 -6.97
N THR A 8 -25.71 -5.54 -6.53
CA THR A 8 -26.65 -5.85 -5.45
C THR A 8 -25.82 -6.34 -4.28
N LEU A 9 -26.03 -5.74 -3.12
CA LEU A 9 -25.32 -6.10 -1.90
C LEU A 9 -25.99 -7.30 -1.25
N THR A 10 -25.18 -8.13 -0.61
CA THR A 10 -25.61 -9.14 0.35
C THR A 10 -25.86 -8.52 1.71
N ASP A 11 -26.65 -9.17 2.56
CA ASP A 11 -26.94 -8.69 3.93
C ASP A 11 -25.67 -8.34 4.72
N ARG A 12 -24.61 -9.15 4.56
CA ARG A 12 -23.31 -8.91 5.20
C ARG A 12 -22.63 -7.63 4.69
N GLU A 13 -22.73 -7.35 3.40
CA GLU A 13 -22.14 -6.14 2.81
C GLU A 13 -22.93 -4.90 3.22
N GLU A 14 -24.26 -5.00 3.32
CA GLU A 14 -25.10 -3.93 3.86
C GLU A 14 -24.77 -3.63 5.33
N GLU A 15 -24.62 -4.66 6.17
CA GLU A 15 -24.22 -4.50 7.57
C GLU A 15 -22.84 -3.84 7.70
N ALA A 16 -21.89 -4.23 6.85
CA ALA A 16 -20.56 -3.59 6.84
C ALA A 16 -20.62 -2.11 6.45
N LEU A 17 -21.52 -1.72 5.54
CA LEU A 17 -21.72 -0.32 5.15
C LEU A 17 -22.52 0.48 6.17
N ALA A 18 -23.35 -0.17 6.97
CA ALA A 18 -24.17 0.50 7.99
C ALA A 18 -23.34 1.28 9.00
N VAL A 19 -22.08 0.89 9.21
CA VAL A 19 -21.10 1.62 10.03
C VAL A 19 -20.90 3.07 9.55
N PHE A 20 -21.09 3.33 8.24
CA PHE A 20 -20.96 4.65 7.64
C PHE A 20 -22.32 5.34 7.40
N ALA A 21 -23.42 4.80 7.92
CA ALA A 21 -24.75 5.36 7.71
C ALA A 21 -24.90 6.73 8.39
N ASP A 22 -24.29 6.93 9.56
CA ASP A 22 -24.21 8.23 10.20
C ASP A 22 -23.09 9.07 9.56
N LYS A 23 -23.48 9.96 8.65
CA LYS A 23 -22.58 10.86 7.94
C LYS A 23 -21.97 11.98 8.81
N ARG A 24 -22.31 12.02 10.10
CA ARG A 24 -21.70 12.91 11.10
C ARG A 24 -20.93 12.16 12.18
N GLY A 25 -20.97 10.83 12.11
CA GLY A 25 -20.26 9.96 13.03
C GLY A 25 -18.74 9.98 12.81
N PRO A 26 -17.97 9.52 13.80
CA PRO A 26 -16.52 9.47 13.70
C PRO A 26 -16.04 8.57 12.56
N GLU A 27 -16.75 7.48 12.26
CA GLU A 27 -16.43 6.57 11.16
C GLU A 27 -16.54 7.25 9.80
N TRP A 28 -17.52 8.14 9.63
CA TRP A 28 -17.65 8.93 8.41
C TRP A 28 -16.51 9.94 8.26
N VAL A 29 -16.11 10.61 9.33
CA VAL A 29 -14.98 11.55 9.32
C VAL A 29 -13.69 10.82 8.93
N LEU A 30 -13.45 9.63 9.49
CA LEU A 30 -12.30 8.80 9.10
C LEU A 30 -12.36 8.42 7.62
N LEU A 31 -13.54 8.04 7.13
CA LEU A 31 -13.72 7.74 5.71
C LEU A 31 -13.45 8.96 4.82
N GLN A 32 -13.83 10.17 5.24
CA GLN A 32 -13.53 11.41 4.52
C GLN A 32 -12.02 11.67 4.43
N LEU A 33 -11.27 11.43 5.50
CA LEU A 33 -9.81 11.58 5.49
C LEU A 33 -9.17 10.59 4.51
N ILE A 34 -9.55 9.32 4.58
CA ILE A 34 -9.07 8.29 3.63
C ILE A 34 -9.47 8.65 2.20
N ALA A 35 -10.70 9.13 1.98
CA ALA A 35 -11.14 9.57 0.67
C ALA A 35 -10.24 10.68 0.12
N ALA A 36 -9.91 11.68 0.93
CA ALA A 36 -9.05 12.79 0.53
C ALA A 36 -7.64 12.32 0.17
N GLU A 37 -7.07 11.38 0.93
CA GLU A 37 -5.77 10.76 0.60
C GLU A 37 -5.81 10.02 -0.75
N LEU A 38 -6.94 9.41 -1.08
CA LEU A 38 -7.18 8.72 -2.35
C LEU A 38 -7.58 9.67 -3.50
N GLY A 39 -7.68 10.99 -3.25
CA GLY A 39 -8.07 12.00 -4.24
C GLY A 39 -9.58 12.10 -4.49
N TYR A 40 -10.40 11.61 -3.57
CA TYR A 40 -11.85 11.73 -3.59
C TYR A 40 -12.34 12.79 -2.59
N GLU A 41 -13.46 13.42 -2.92
CA GLU A 41 -14.18 14.31 -2.00
C GLU A 41 -15.46 13.62 -1.52
N LEU A 42 -15.56 13.40 -0.21
CA LEU A 42 -16.78 12.91 0.42
C LEU A 42 -17.44 14.00 1.26
N THR A 43 -18.70 14.28 0.96
CA THR A 43 -19.54 15.24 1.68
C THR A 43 -20.77 14.52 2.24
N GLU A 44 -21.52 15.14 3.15
CA GLU A 44 -22.80 14.58 3.64
C GLU A 44 -23.78 14.27 2.50
N THR A 45 -23.66 14.97 1.36
CA THR A 45 -24.49 14.77 0.16
C THR A 45 -23.96 13.73 -0.81
N SER A 46 -22.79 13.13 -0.56
CA SER A 46 -22.22 12.11 -1.44
C SER A 46 -23.16 10.90 -1.52
N SER A 47 -23.31 10.39 -2.74
CA SER A 47 -24.10 9.20 -3.03
C SER A 47 -23.41 7.94 -2.50
N GLU A 48 -24.19 6.90 -2.20
CA GLU A 48 -23.67 5.58 -1.82
C GLU A 48 -22.70 5.02 -2.87
N ALA A 49 -22.97 5.24 -4.15
CA ALA A 49 -22.06 4.85 -5.22
C ALA A 49 -20.67 5.52 -5.10
N THR A 50 -20.61 6.74 -4.56
CA THR A 50 -19.33 7.44 -4.32
C THR A 50 -18.62 6.84 -3.11
N VAL A 51 -19.36 6.55 -2.03
CA VAL A 51 -18.85 5.85 -0.84
C VAL A 51 -18.25 4.49 -1.25
N LEU A 52 -18.97 3.70 -2.04
CA LEU A 52 -18.50 2.42 -2.55
C LEU A 52 -17.23 2.56 -3.40
N ARG A 53 -17.11 3.61 -4.22
CA ARG A 53 -15.88 3.86 -5.00
C ARG A 53 -14.67 4.13 -4.11
N VAL A 54 -14.86 4.92 -3.05
CA VAL A 54 -13.78 5.17 -2.07
C VAL A 54 -13.38 3.88 -1.38
N LEU A 55 -14.34 3.09 -0.90
CA LEU A 55 -14.07 1.80 -0.26
C LEU A 55 -13.37 0.81 -1.20
N MET A 56 -13.79 0.76 -2.47
CA MET A 56 -13.11 -0.06 -3.49
C MET A 56 -11.69 0.43 -3.75
N ALA A 57 -11.46 1.74 -3.83
CA ALA A 57 -10.11 2.30 -4.02
C ALA A 57 -9.20 2.00 -2.83
N ALA A 58 -9.70 2.17 -1.60
CA ALA A 58 -8.97 1.82 -0.37
C ALA A 58 -8.65 0.32 -0.32
N GLY A 59 -9.63 -0.53 -0.62
CA GLY A 59 -9.45 -1.98 -0.67
C GLY A 59 -8.43 -2.41 -1.73
N LEU A 60 -8.43 -1.77 -2.90
CA LEU A 60 -7.45 -2.04 -3.96
C LEU A 60 -6.04 -1.67 -3.53
N GLN A 61 -5.84 -0.52 -2.87
CA GLN A 61 -4.55 -0.13 -2.33
C GLN A 61 -4.05 -1.14 -1.29
N GLN A 62 -4.91 -1.52 -0.32
CA GLN A 62 -4.55 -2.50 0.68
C GLN A 62 -4.22 -3.88 0.08
N LEU A 63 -4.95 -4.30 -0.96
CA LEU A 63 -4.64 -5.54 -1.66
C LEU A 63 -3.31 -5.47 -2.40
N ARG A 64 -3.03 -4.35 -3.08
CA ARG A 64 -1.76 -4.13 -3.78
C ARG A 64 -0.59 -4.21 -2.80
N ASP A 65 -0.70 -3.54 -1.67
CA ASP A 65 0.38 -3.49 -0.68
C ASP A 65 0.64 -4.90 -0.12
N ARG A 66 -0.41 -5.67 0.20
CA ARG A 66 -0.26 -7.08 0.63
C ARG A 66 0.37 -7.99 -0.44
N ILE A 67 0.07 -7.76 -1.71
CA ILE A 67 0.66 -8.52 -2.81
C ILE A 67 2.15 -8.18 -2.93
N LEU A 68 2.51 -6.91 -2.81
CA LEU A 68 3.91 -6.47 -2.82
C LEU A 68 4.68 -7.05 -1.64
N ASP A 69 4.14 -6.97 -0.43
CA ASP A 69 4.77 -7.54 0.77
C ASP A 69 5.08 -9.03 0.58
N ARG A 70 4.12 -9.81 0.09
CA ARG A 70 4.33 -11.24 -0.21
C ARG A 70 5.34 -11.47 -1.32
N GLY A 71 5.35 -10.63 -2.34
CA GLY A 71 6.34 -10.69 -3.41
C GLY A 71 7.75 -10.44 -2.89
N TYR A 72 7.93 -9.46 -2.01
CA TYR A 72 9.20 -9.17 -1.36
C TYR A 72 9.64 -10.29 -0.43
N GLU A 73 8.73 -10.85 0.38
CA GLU A 73 9.03 -12.03 1.22
C GLU A 73 9.49 -13.22 0.36
N GLN A 74 8.84 -13.46 -0.78
CA GLN A 74 9.23 -14.54 -1.68
C GLN A 74 10.60 -14.29 -2.33
N MET A 75 10.87 -13.07 -2.80
CA MET A 75 12.17 -12.73 -3.38
C MET A 75 13.30 -12.83 -2.34
N ALA A 76 13.06 -12.39 -1.10
CA ALA A 76 14.03 -12.53 -0.02
C ALA A 76 14.39 -14.00 0.23
N ARG A 77 13.38 -14.90 0.26
CA ARG A 77 13.63 -16.34 0.40
C ARG A 77 14.43 -16.91 -0.77
N MET A 78 14.13 -16.51 -2.00
CA MET A 78 14.88 -16.97 -3.18
C MET A 78 16.34 -16.49 -3.14
N MET A 79 16.59 -15.27 -2.65
CA MET A 79 17.95 -14.76 -2.44
C MET A 79 18.69 -15.51 -1.31
N GLU A 80 18.01 -15.89 -0.23
CA GLU A 80 18.62 -16.70 0.85
C GLU A 80 18.94 -18.14 0.42
N GLU A 81 18.17 -18.68 -0.54
CA GLU A 81 18.35 -20.02 -1.09
C GLU A 81 19.43 -20.09 -2.18
N ASP A 82 19.77 -18.96 -2.81
CA ASP A 82 20.86 -18.85 -3.79
C ASP A 82 22.23 -18.84 -3.09
N GLU A 83 23.07 -19.86 -3.34
CA GLU A 83 24.38 -19.98 -2.71
C GLU A 83 25.32 -18.82 -3.08
N GLU A 84 25.14 -18.21 -4.25
CA GLU A 84 25.94 -17.05 -4.70
C GLU A 84 25.65 -15.79 -3.85
N PHE A 85 24.45 -15.68 -3.25
CA PHE A 85 24.06 -14.57 -2.39
C PHE A 85 24.48 -14.74 -0.92
N LYS A 86 24.79 -15.97 -0.48
CA LYS A 86 25.34 -16.23 0.86
C LYS A 86 26.74 -15.66 1.06
N ASP A 87 27.52 -15.59 -0.03
CA ASP A 87 28.87 -15.02 -0.01
C ASP A 87 28.89 -13.50 -0.30
N TRP A 88 27.82 -12.96 -0.90
CA TRP A 88 27.64 -11.52 -1.15
C TRP A 88 27.85 -10.60 0.06
N PRO A 89 27.31 -10.86 1.27
CA PRO A 89 27.54 -9.99 2.44
C PRO A 89 29.01 -9.96 2.91
N ALA A 90 29.82 -11.00 2.63
CA ALA A 90 31.23 -11.01 2.98
C ALA A 90 32.06 -10.21 1.96
N GLU A 91 31.83 -10.41 0.66
CA GLU A 91 32.52 -9.68 -0.42
C GLU A 91 32.15 -8.18 -0.42
N SER A 92 30.89 -7.85 -0.12
CA SER A 92 30.44 -6.46 -0.04
C SER A 92 30.99 -5.71 1.17
N ALA A 93 31.30 -6.38 2.29
CA ALA A 93 31.92 -5.74 3.45
C ALA A 93 33.39 -5.36 3.20
N GLU A 94 34.14 -6.21 2.48
CA GLU A 94 35.50 -5.89 2.04
C GLU A 94 35.50 -4.81 0.95
N PHE A 95 34.58 -4.90 -0.02
CA PHE A 95 34.40 -3.88 -1.05
C PHE A 95 34.05 -2.51 -0.44
N LEU A 96 33.15 -2.46 0.54
CA LEU A 96 32.77 -1.21 1.22
C LEU A 96 33.91 -0.63 2.06
N ARG A 97 34.76 -1.47 2.69
CA ARG A 97 35.99 -0.98 3.35
C ARG A 97 36.96 -0.39 2.35
N GLN A 98 37.21 -1.09 1.25
CA GLN A 98 38.16 -0.64 0.24
C GLN A 98 37.69 0.65 -0.43
N TYR A 99 36.39 0.77 -0.71
CA TYR A 99 35.78 2.01 -1.19
C TYR A 99 35.90 3.16 -0.18
N ALA A 100 35.68 2.91 1.11
CA ALA A 100 35.85 3.93 2.15
C ALA A 100 37.31 4.40 2.26
N GLU A 101 38.28 3.49 2.17
CA GLU A 101 39.71 3.81 2.17
C GLU A 101 40.13 4.62 0.94
N ASP A 102 39.58 4.31 -0.24
CA ASP A 102 39.88 5.05 -1.47
C ASP A 102 39.22 6.44 -1.49
N VAL A 103 37.99 6.57 -0.99
CA VAL A 103 37.30 7.88 -0.89
C VAL A 103 37.98 8.82 0.10
N ASP A 104 38.48 8.30 1.24
CA ASP A 104 39.26 9.10 2.20
C ASP A 104 40.64 9.53 1.66
N ARG A 105 41.17 8.82 0.65
CA ARG A 105 42.44 9.15 0.00
C ARG A 105 42.33 10.28 -1.03
N ASP A 106 41.17 10.40 -1.66
CA ASP A 106 40.89 11.36 -2.73
C ASP A 106 40.11 12.60 -2.28
N MET A 107 39.76 12.74 -0.99
CA MET A 107 39.21 14.00 -0.48
C MET A 107 40.33 15.05 -0.27
N PRO A 108 40.30 16.20 -0.97
CA PRO A 108 41.18 17.31 -0.64
C PRO A 108 40.75 17.90 0.72
N ALA A 109 41.74 18.16 1.58
CA ALA A 109 41.59 18.75 2.90
C ALA A 109 40.92 20.14 2.91
#